data_AF-A0A0D0F129-F1
#
_entry.id   AF-A0A0D0F129-F1
#
_cell.length_a   1.000
_cell.length_b   1.000
_cell.length_c   1.000
_cell.angle_alpha   90.00
_cell.angle_beta   90.00
_cell.angle_gamma   90.00
#
_symmetry.space_group_name_H-M   'P 1'
#
loop_
_entity.id
_entity.type
_entity.pdbx_description
1 polymer ?
#
loop_
_entity_poly.entity_id
_entity_poly.type
_entity_poly.pdbx_seq_one_letter_code
_entity_poly.pdbx_strand_id
1 'polypeptide(L)'
;MKVLKSTLRNRLFHDIINQRYKDLLIKDVLEYEQPTKYLVSTTDYSSDRSLVPVLTANKAFILGYTDECFGIYDKSDCIIFDDFTMDMKYVNFQFKVKSSAIKILKPKPGVNLKFVFEYLLFLNLQSGEHKRHYISEVEPMIIALPNIDLQDDTAEFLSSIDKKISIESEVFSLLLKQKQYLLSNLFI
;
A
#
# COMPACT_ATOMS: atom_id res chain seq x y z
N MET A 1 6.45 16.68 6.42
CA MET A 1 5.12 16.06 6.62
C MET A 1 5.12 14.52 6.66
N LYS A 2 5.92 13.81 5.84
CA LYS A 2 5.98 12.33 5.92
C LYS A 2 6.40 11.79 7.31
N VAL A 3 7.42 12.39 7.92
CA VAL A 3 7.86 12.08 9.29
C VAL A 3 6.72 12.31 10.29
N LEU A 4 6.02 13.46 10.17
CA LEU A 4 4.87 13.78 11.02
C LEU A 4 3.76 12.73 10.92
N LYS A 5 3.40 12.28 9.71
CA LYS A 5 2.41 11.19 9.53
C LYS A 5 2.86 9.93 10.26
N SER A 6 4.12 9.53 10.11
CA SER A 6 4.65 8.34 10.80
C SER A 6 4.56 8.48 12.32
N THR A 7 4.87 9.67 12.87
CA THR A 7 4.76 9.92 14.31
C THR A 7 3.31 9.87 14.80
N LEU A 8 2.37 10.46 14.06
CA LEU A 8 0.94 10.44 14.39
C LEU A 8 0.40 9.01 14.35
N ARG A 9 0.75 8.25 13.31
CA ARG A 9 0.40 6.85 13.16
C ARG A 9 0.89 6.02 14.36
N ASN A 10 2.15 6.19 14.75
CA ASN A 10 2.70 5.48 15.91
C ASN A 10 1.94 5.81 17.19
N ARG A 11 1.63 7.09 17.44
CA ARG A 11 0.85 7.48 18.62
C ARG A 11 -0.54 6.85 18.62
N LEU A 12 -1.27 6.95 17.50
CA LEU A 12 -2.62 6.41 17.37
C LEU A 12 -2.67 4.91 17.63
N PHE A 13 -1.78 4.14 17.01
CA PHE A 13 -1.79 2.69 17.18
C PHE A 13 -1.30 2.25 18.57
N HIS A 14 -0.38 2.99 19.20
CA HIS A 14 -0.08 2.77 20.62
C HIS A 14 -1.30 3.00 21.51
N ASP A 15 -2.07 4.07 21.28
CA ASP A 15 -3.29 4.36 22.04
C ASP A 15 -4.35 3.28 21.84
N ILE A 16 -4.54 2.80 20.60
CA ILE A 16 -5.46 1.70 20.28
C ILE A 16 -5.03 0.42 21.00
N ILE A 17 -3.75 0.06 20.95
CA ILE A 17 -3.22 -1.13 21.64
C ILE A 17 -3.45 -1.03 23.16
N ASN A 18 -3.24 0.15 23.75
CA ASN A 18 -3.43 0.39 25.18
C ASN A 18 -4.90 0.31 25.64
N GLN A 19 -5.86 0.48 24.74
CA GLN A 19 -7.29 0.38 25.04
C GLN A 19 -7.78 -1.08 25.17
N ARG A 20 -6.89 -2.07 25.05
CA ARG A 20 -7.16 -3.51 25.28
C ARG A 20 -8.36 -4.04 24.49
N TYR A 21 -8.41 -3.68 23.21
CA TYR A 21 -9.33 -4.31 22.26
C TYR A 21 -9.04 -5.82 22.14
N LYS A 22 -9.97 -6.55 21.51
CA LYS A 22 -9.81 -7.98 21.31
C LYS A 22 -8.58 -8.25 20.44
N ASP A 23 -7.66 -9.05 20.97
CA ASP A 23 -6.53 -9.57 20.22
C ASP A 23 -7.03 -10.58 19.18
N LEU A 24 -6.79 -10.26 17.91
CA LEU A 24 -7.00 -11.15 16.78
C LEU A 24 -5.66 -11.39 16.09
N LEU A 25 -5.57 -12.47 15.30
CA LEU A 25 -4.41 -12.68 14.46
C LEU A 25 -4.61 -12.03 13.09
N ILE A 26 -3.54 -11.68 12.40
CA ILE A 26 -3.62 -11.12 11.04
C ILE A 26 -4.41 -12.06 10.10
N LYS A 27 -4.22 -13.39 10.21
CA LYS A 27 -5.01 -14.38 9.48
C LYS A 27 -6.52 -14.31 9.74
N ASP A 28 -6.94 -13.77 10.89
CA ASP A 28 -8.35 -13.68 11.26
C ASP A 28 -9.01 -12.43 10.66
N VAL A 29 -8.23 -11.45 10.22
CA VAL A 29 -8.71 -10.17 9.66
C VAL A 29 -8.42 -10.00 8.17
N LEU A 30 -7.41 -10.68 7.63
CA LEU A 30 -7.06 -10.67 6.21
C LEU A 30 -7.24 -12.05 5.58
N GLU A 31 -7.76 -12.08 4.36
CA GLU A 31 -7.74 -13.24 3.47
C GLU A 31 -6.59 -13.11 2.48
N TYR A 32 -5.75 -14.14 2.40
CA TYR A 32 -4.66 -14.23 1.42
C TYR A 32 -5.14 -14.91 0.13
N GLU A 33 -4.96 -14.22 -0.99
CA GLU A 33 -5.14 -14.74 -2.35
C GLU A 33 -3.79 -14.84 -3.09
N GLN A 34 -3.54 -16.00 -3.71
CA GLN A 34 -2.32 -16.21 -4.49
C GLN A 34 -2.33 -15.40 -5.79
N PRO A 35 -1.19 -14.82 -6.22
CA PRO A 35 -1.13 -13.92 -7.37
C PRO A 35 -1.17 -14.63 -8.74
N THR A 36 -1.09 -15.96 -8.78
CA THR A 36 -0.85 -16.75 -10.01
C THR A 36 -1.83 -16.44 -11.14
N LYS A 37 -3.10 -16.17 -10.81
CA LYS A 37 -4.15 -15.82 -11.78
C LYS A 37 -3.93 -14.46 -12.46
N TYR A 38 -3.11 -13.61 -11.86
CA TYR A 38 -2.91 -12.22 -12.26
C TYR A 38 -1.48 -11.94 -12.74
N LEU A 39 -0.68 -12.99 -12.92
CA LEU A 39 0.65 -12.84 -13.48
C LEU A 39 0.55 -12.36 -14.92
N VAL A 40 1.36 -11.34 -15.23
CA VAL A 40 1.61 -10.93 -16.61
C VAL A 40 2.40 -12.04 -17.32
N SER A 41 2.11 -12.26 -18.60
CA SER A 41 2.75 -13.33 -19.39
C SER A 41 4.03 -12.85 -20.04
N THR A 42 4.11 -11.55 -20.37
CA THR A 42 5.26 -10.91 -21.02
C THR A 42 5.95 -9.91 -20.10
N THR A 43 7.20 -9.58 -20.41
CA THR A 43 7.97 -8.54 -19.70
C THR A 43 8.11 -7.24 -20.50
N ASP A 44 7.49 -7.17 -21.68
CA ASP A 44 7.55 -6.03 -22.57
C ASP A 44 6.43 -5.05 -22.20
N TYR A 45 6.72 -4.17 -21.26
CA TYR A 45 5.74 -3.22 -20.73
C TYR A 45 5.70 -1.93 -21.56
N SER A 46 4.51 -1.50 -21.91
CA SER A 46 4.25 -0.21 -22.52
C SER A 46 4.37 0.93 -21.52
N SER A 47 4.63 2.14 -22.02
CA SER A 47 4.54 3.40 -21.25
C SER A 47 3.14 4.06 -21.35
N ASP A 48 2.24 3.47 -22.12
CA ASP A 48 0.87 3.94 -22.29
C ASP A 48 0.04 3.71 -21.02
N ARG A 49 -0.32 4.81 -20.35
CA ARG A 49 -1.07 4.79 -19.08
C ARG A 49 -2.55 4.43 -19.23
N SER A 50 -3.07 4.30 -20.45
CA SER A 50 -4.45 3.87 -20.70
C SER A 50 -4.63 2.35 -20.54
N LEU A 51 -3.53 1.60 -20.57
CA LEU A 51 -3.50 0.14 -20.46
C LEU A 51 -3.49 -0.33 -18.99
N VAL A 52 -3.52 -1.64 -18.77
CA VAL A 52 -3.56 -2.20 -17.40
C VAL A 52 -2.19 -2.10 -16.73
N PRO A 53 -2.07 -1.51 -15.53
CA PRO A 53 -0.78 -1.38 -14.86
C PRO A 53 -0.27 -2.74 -14.37
N VAL A 54 1.03 -2.96 -14.54
CA VAL A 54 1.75 -4.12 -14.00
C VAL A 54 2.50 -3.71 -12.75
N LEU A 55 2.14 -4.33 -11.62
CA LEU A 55 2.61 -3.96 -10.30
C LEU A 55 3.76 -4.85 -9.79
N THR A 56 4.60 -4.24 -8.95
CA THR A 56 5.47 -4.91 -7.99
C THR A 56 5.40 -4.17 -6.65
N ALA A 57 5.68 -4.84 -5.53
CA ALA A 57 5.66 -4.17 -4.22
C ALA A 57 6.97 -3.44 -3.89
N ASN A 58 8.05 -3.70 -4.64
CA ASN A 58 9.40 -3.16 -4.41
C ASN A 58 9.59 -1.70 -4.94
N LYS A 59 10.85 -1.29 -5.22
CA LYS A 59 11.26 0.11 -5.50
C LYS A 59 10.37 0.92 -6.45
N ALA A 60 9.90 0.32 -7.55
CA ALA A 60 8.99 0.98 -8.48
C ALA A 60 7.63 0.28 -8.41
N PHE A 61 6.61 0.94 -7.85
CA PHE A 61 5.30 0.32 -7.64
C PHE A 61 4.62 -0.13 -8.95
N ILE A 62 4.66 0.74 -9.98
CA ILE A 62 4.19 0.44 -11.33
C ILE A 62 5.42 0.25 -12.22
N LEU A 63 5.53 -0.90 -12.88
CA LEU A 63 6.65 -1.21 -13.79
C LEU A 63 6.41 -0.75 -15.22
N GLY A 64 5.14 -0.60 -15.60
CA GLY A 64 4.66 -0.24 -16.92
C GLY A 64 3.25 -0.78 -17.09
N TYR A 65 2.79 -0.88 -18.33
CA TYR A 65 1.42 -1.26 -18.64
C TYR A 65 1.36 -2.37 -19.70
N THR A 66 0.31 -3.18 -19.65
CA THR A 66 0.08 -4.32 -20.54
C THR A 66 -1.29 -4.23 -21.21
N ASP A 67 -1.35 -4.67 -22.46
CA ASP A 67 -2.56 -4.84 -23.25
C ASP A 67 -3.23 -6.21 -23.02
N GLU A 68 -2.68 -7.06 -22.14
CA GLU A 68 -3.31 -8.32 -21.76
C GLU A 68 -4.71 -8.09 -21.18
N CYS A 69 -5.73 -8.64 -21.84
CA CYS A 69 -7.14 -8.47 -21.47
C CYS A 69 -7.67 -9.58 -20.54
N PHE A 70 -6.79 -10.43 -20.02
CA PHE A 70 -7.13 -11.59 -19.20
C PHE A 70 -6.34 -11.61 -17.90
N GLY A 71 -6.85 -12.30 -16.87
CA GLY A 71 -6.16 -12.39 -15.59
C GLY A 71 -5.89 -11.02 -14.97
N ILE A 72 -6.84 -10.09 -15.13
CA ILE A 72 -6.77 -8.76 -14.50
C ILE A 72 -7.42 -8.90 -13.13
N TYR A 73 -6.75 -8.39 -12.09
CA TYR A 73 -7.36 -8.25 -10.78
C TYR A 73 -8.24 -6.99 -10.78
N ASP A 74 -9.55 -7.17 -10.68
CA ASP A 74 -10.54 -6.10 -10.63
C ASP A 74 -11.73 -6.53 -9.75
N LYS A 75 -11.45 -6.83 -8.47
CA LYS A 75 -12.46 -7.34 -7.52
C LYS A 75 -12.81 -6.35 -6.43
N SER A 76 -11.78 -5.75 -5.83
CA SER A 76 -11.89 -4.84 -4.69
C SER A 76 -10.54 -4.19 -4.43
N ASP A 77 -10.49 -3.25 -3.50
CA ASP A 77 -9.22 -2.79 -2.95
C ASP A 77 -8.48 -3.95 -2.26
N CYS A 78 -7.16 -3.90 -2.30
CA CYS A 78 -6.31 -4.93 -1.71
C CYS A 78 -4.97 -4.34 -1.22
N ILE A 79 -4.28 -5.10 -0.37
CA ILE A 79 -2.88 -4.85 -0.05
C ILE A 79 -2.03 -5.84 -0.84
N ILE A 80 -1.09 -5.32 -1.62
CA ILE A 80 -0.02 -6.11 -2.22
C ILE A 80 1.13 -6.13 -1.23
N PHE A 81 1.53 -7.32 -0.79
CA PHE A 81 2.66 -7.55 0.11
C PHE A 81 3.74 -8.38 -0.59
N ASP A 82 4.99 -7.91 -0.60
CA ASP A 82 6.13 -8.66 -1.11
C ASP A 82 6.64 -9.63 -0.03
N ASP A 83 6.60 -10.93 -0.32
CA ASP A 83 6.95 -11.98 0.63
C ASP A 83 8.45 -12.01 0.99
N PHE A 84 9.31 -11.37 0.20
CA PHE A 84 10.76 -11.32 0.44
C PHE A 84 11.20 -10.02 1.11
N THR A 85 10.65 -8.87 0.72
CA THR A 85 11.06 -7.57 1.26
C THR A 85 10.17 -7.05 2.39
N MET A 86 8.99 -7.66 2.56
CA MET A 86 7.90 -7.17 3.41
C MET A 86 7.37 -5.79 3.02
N ASP A 87 7.76 -5.27 1.85
CA ASP A 87 7.18 -4.05 1.30
C ASP A 87 5.70 -4.26 1.00
N MET A 88 4.90 -3.24 1.31
CA MET A 88 3.46 -3.30 1.12
C MET A 88 2.94 -2.05 0.42
N LYS A 89 1.92 -2.26 -0.43
CA LYS A 89 1.24 -1.21 -1.19
C LYS A 89 -0.26 -1.40 -1.09
N TYR A 90 -0.97 -0.32 -0.87
CA TYR A 90 -2.42 -0.29 -0.97
C TYR A 90 -2.82 -0.05 -2.43
N VAL A 91 -3.75 -0.83 -2.95
CA VAL A 91 -4.16 -0.79 -4.35
C VAL A 91 -5.68 -0.72 -4.44
N ASN A 92 -6.18 0.26 -5.18
CA ASN A 92 -7.60 0.57 -5.36
C ASN A 92 -8.00 0.77 -6.83
N PHE A 93 -7.26 0.13 -7.73
CA PHE A 93 -7.47 0.16 -9.17
C PHE A 93 -7.12 -1.21 -9.74
N GLN A 94 -7.58 -1.51 -10.95
CA GLN A 94 -7.33 -2.79 -11.61
C GLN A 94 -5.84 -3.00 -11.94
N PHE A 95 -5.33 -4.23 -11.85
CA PHE A 95 -3.92 -4.49 -12.14
C PHE A 95 -3.60 -5.93 -12.56
N LYS A 96 -2.37 -6.11 -13.06
CA LYS A 96 -1.65 -7.39 -13.10
C LYS A 96 -0.39 -7.30 -12.24
N VAL A 97 0.20 -8.43 -11.89
CA VAL A 97 1.43 -8.48 -11.07
C VAL A 97 2.56 -9.17 -11.82
N LYS A 98 3.79 -8.72 -11.56
CA LYS A 98 4.99 -9.33 -12.16
C LYS A 98 5.46 -10.60 -11.44
N SER A 99 5.26 -10.68 -10.13
CA SER A 99 5.93 -11.67 -9.28
C SER A 99 4.94 -12.59 -8.56
N SER A 100 5.23 -13.89 -8.57
CA SER A 100 4.52 -14.89 -7.77
C SER A 100 4.85 -14.81 -6.28
N ALA A 101 5.84 -14.00 -5.90
CA ALA A 101 6.19 -13.73 -4.50
C ALA A 101 5.28 -12.67 -3.86
N ILE A 102 4.34 -12.09 -4.61
CA ILE A 102 3.36 -11.17 -4.04
C ILE A 102 2.27 -11.94 -3.29
N LYS A 103 1.77 -11.37 -2.20
CA LYS A 103 0.53 -11.76 -1.55
C LYS A 103 -0.52 -10.69 -1.81
N ILE A 104 -1.69 -11.09 -2.27
CA ILE A 104 -2.84 -10.19 -2.42
C ILE A 104 -3.70 -10.39 -1.18
N LEU A 105 -3.78 -9.37 -0.33
CA LEU A 105 -4.48 -9.44 0.95
C LEU A 105 -5.77 -8.63 0.87
N LYS A 106 -6.88 -9.26 1.23
CA LYS A 106 -8.22 -8.68 1.20
C LYS A 106 -8.79 -8.63 2.62
N PRO A 107 -9.67 -7.67 2.93
CA PRO A 107 -10.30 -7.61 4.24
C PRO A 107 -11.31 -8.76 4.38
N LYS A 108 -11.40 -9.32 5.58
CA LYS A 108 -12.54 -10.15 5.98
C LYS A 108 -13.73 -9.26 6.39
N PRO A 109 -14.95 -9.79 6.51
CA PRO A 109 -16.12 -9.02 6.91
C PRO A 109 -15.91 -8.26 8.24
N GLY A 110 -16.33 -7.00 8.29
CA GLY A 110 -16.19 -6.15 9.48
C GLY A 110 -14.79 -5.56 9.70
N VAL A 111 -13.93 -5.60 8.67
CA VAL A 111 -12.56 -5.07 8.72
C VAL A 111 -12.38 -3.98 7.67
N ASN A 112 -11.91 -2.81 8.10
CA ASN A 112 -11.46 -1.78 7.17
C ASN A 112 -10.03 -2.08 6.69
N LEU A 113 -9.86 -2.31 5.39
CA LEU A 113 -8.56 -2.66 4.81
C LEU A 113 -7.51 -1.55 4.99
N LYS A 114 -7.90 -0.29 4.88
CA LYS A 114 -6.98 0.86 4.98
C LYS A 114 -6.50 1.03 6.43
N PHE A 115 -7.35 0.76 7.41
CA PHE A 115 -6.93 0.66 8.82
C PHE A 115 -5.85 -0.40 8.99
N VAL A 116 -6.09 -1.62 8.51
CA VAL A 116 -5.12 -2.73 8.62
C VAL A 116 -3.82 -2.40 7.89
N PHE A 117 -3.90 -1.80 6.70
CA PHE A 117 -2.72 -1.35 5.96
C PHE A 117 -1.85 -0.39 6.79
N GLU A 118 -2.46 0.62 7.41
CA GLU A 118 -1.72 1.55 8.26
C GLU A 118 -1.19 0.87 9.54
N TYR A 119 -1.91 -0.10 10.10
CA TYR A 119 -1.42 -0.91 11.23
C TYR A 119 -0.16 -1.70 10.83
N LEU A 120 -0.17 -2.37 9.67
CA LEU A 120 1.00 -3.10 9.17
C LEU A 120 2.21 -2.17 8.93
N LEU A 121 1.97 -0.96 8.42
CA LEU A 121 3.03 0.05 8.29
C LEU A 121 3.53 0.57 9.65
N PHE A 122 2.68 0.57 10.68
CA PHE A 122 3.07 0.89 12.04
C PHE A 122 4.01 -0.16 12.64
N LEU A 123 3.79 -1.45 12.35
CA LEU A 123 4.67 -2.53 12.81
C LEU A 123 6.11 -2.40 12.28
N ASN A 124 6.34 -1.61 11.23
CA ASN A 124 7.65 -1.35 10.65
C ASN A 124 8.42 -2.65 10.34
N LEU A 125 7.73 -3.58 9.67
CA LEU A 125 8.24 -4.88 9.29
C LEU A 125 9.47 -4.74 8.38
N GLN A 126 10.50 -5.55 8.64
CA GLN A 126 11.75 -5.54 7.86
C GLN A 126 12.23 -6.97 7.60
N SER A 127 12.63 -7.25 6.36
CA SER A 127 13.29 -8.50 5.98
C SER A 127 14.80 -8.43 6.26
N GLY A 128 15.32 -9.33 7.09
CA GLY A 128 16.77 -9.50 7.30
C GLY A 128 17.39 -10.65 6.49
N GLU A 129 16.56 -11.53 5.93
CA GLU A 129 16.99 -12.79 5.29
C GLU A 129 16.25 -12.98 3.96
N HIS A 130 16.87 -13.68 3.00
CA HIS A 130 16.22 -14.03 1.74
C HIS A 130 15.27 -15.23 1.91
N LYS A 131 14.19 -15.06 2.67
CA LYS A 131 13.14 -16.07 2.86
C LYS A 131 11.75 -15.48 2.67
N ARG A 132 10.75 -16.36 2.61
CA ARG A 132 9.33 -15.97 2.55
C ARG A 132 8.83 -15.69 3.96
N HIS A 133 8.20 -14.54 4.16
CA HIS A 133 7.88 -14.04 5.49
C HIS A 133 6.40 -14.04 5.84
N TYR A 134 5.49 -13.90 4.86
CA TYR A 134 4.10 -13.59 5.17
C TYR A 134 3.43 -14.68 6.01
N ILE A 135 3.42 -15.93 5.54
CA ILE A 135 2.66 -17.03 6.18
C ILE A 135 3.24 -17.41 7.55
N SER A 136 4.56 -17.43 7.67
CA SER A 136 5.23 -17.91 8.89
C SER A 136 5.44 -16.83 9.94
N GLU A 137 5.53 -15.56 9.55
CA GLU A 137 5.91 -14.47 10.45
C GLU A 137 4.83 -13.42 10.59
N VAL A 138 4.23 -12.94 9.49
CA VAL A 138 3.26 -11.83 9.53
C VAL A 138 1.85 -12.31 9.85
N GLU A 139 1.37 -13.32 9.14
CA GLU A 139 0.05 -13.92 9.29
C GLU A 139 -0.30 -14.34 10.75
N PRO A 140 0.62 -14.86 11.58
CA PRO A 140 0.38 -15.17 12.99
C PRO A 140 0.59 -13.99 13.96
N MET A 141 0.92 -12.77 13.51
CA MET A 141 1.04 -11.62 14.43
C MET A 141 -0.33 -11.19 14.96
N ILE A 142 -0.31 -10.57 16.14
CA ILE A 142 -1.49 -10.03 16.80
C ILE A 142 -1.81 -8.62 16.27
N ILE A 143 -3.09 -8.36 16.04
CA ILE A 143 -3.66 -7.07 15.73
C ILE A 143 -4.76 -6.73 16.75
N ALA A 144 -4.64 -5.53 17.35
CA ALA A 144 -5.71 -4.94 18.15
C ALA A 144 -6.75 -4.35 17.20
N LEU A 145 -7.88 -5.04 17.03
CA LEU A 145 -8.94 -4.61 16.12
C LEU A 145 -10.08 -3.94 16.89
N PRO A 146 -10.27 -2.61 16.77
CA PRO A 146 -11.42 -1.92 17.36
C PRO A 146 -12.71 -2.18 16.56
N ASN A 147 -13.83 -1.58 16.98
CA ASN A 147 -15.07 -1.62 16.20
C ASN A 147 -14.89 -0.95 14.82
N ILE A 148 -15.79 -1.24 13.89
CA ILE A 148 -15.66 -0.76 12.50
C ILE A 148 -15.66 0.77 12.41
N ASP A 149 -16.46 1.45 13.23
CA ASP A 149 -16.55 2.92 13.21
C ASP A 149 -15.18 3.56 13.53
N LEU A 150 -14.49 3.09 14.57
CA LEU A 150 -13.18 3.60 14.94
C LEU A 150 -12.10 3.20 13.92
N GLN A 151 -12.23 2.04 13.28
CA GLN A 151 -11.34 1.66 12.17
C GLN A 151 -11.49 2.65 11.00
N ASP A 152 -12.73 2.99 10.63
CA ASP A 152 -13.06 3.92 9.56
C ASP A 152 -12.57 5.34 9.88
N ASP A 153 -12.85 5.85 11.08
CA ASP A 153 -12.37 7.17 11.55
C ASP A 153 -10.84 7.27 11.48
N THR A 154 -10.15 6.23 11.95
CA THR A 154 -8.68 6.18 11.94
C THR A 154 -8.14 6.14 10.51
N ALA A 155 -8.75 5.32 9.65
CA ALA A 155 -8.38 5.21 8.24
C ALA A 155 -8.61 6.51 7.48
N GLU A 156 -9.74 7.19 7.72
CA GLU A 156 -10.07 8.47 7.12
C GLU A 156 -9.10 9.56 7.58
N PHE A 157 -8.83 9.64 8.89
CA PHE A 157 -7.88 10.60 9.44
C PHE A 157 -6.50 10.47 8.80
N LEU A 158 -5.93 9.26 8.77
CA LEU A 158 -4.61 9.03 8.16
C LEU A 158 -4.62 9.28 6.64
N SER A 159 -5.72 8.95 5.96
CA SER A 159 -5.89 9.21 4.53
C SER A 159 -6.01 10.70 4.22
N SER A 160 -6.61 11.51 5.10
CA SER A 160 -6.67 12.97 4.95
C SER A 160 -5.26 13.59 4.98
N ILE A 161 -4.37 13.06 5.82
CA ILE A 161 -2.98 13.46 5.89
C ILE A 161 -2.24 13.07 4.60
N ASP A 162 -2.48 11.86 4.08
CA ASP A 162 -1.92 11.44 2.79
C ASP A 162 -2.34 12.36 1.64
N LYS A 163 -3.64 12.71 1.58
CA LYS A 163 -4.17 13.66 0.58
C LYS A 163 -3.47 15.00 0.69
N LYS A 164 -3.31 15.54 1.90
CA LYS A 164 -2.57 16.79 2.13
C LYS A 164 -1.11 16.68 1.71
N ILE A 165 -0.42 15.59 2.01
CA ILE A 165 0.96 15.34 1.55
C ILE A 165 1.05 15.34 0.03
N SER A 166 0.10 14.71 -0.65
CA SER A 166 0.05 14.62 -2.10
C SER A 166 -0.11 16.00 -2.73
N ILE A 167 -1.10 16.79 -2.28
CA ILE A 167 -1.36 18.14 -2.76
C ILE A 167 -0.14 19.04 -2.57
N GLU A 168 0.47 19.06 -1.38
CA GLU A 168 1.65 19.89 -1.12
C GLU A 168 2.85 19.48 -1.99
N SER A 169 3.00 18.18 -2.28
CA SER A 169 4.08 17.69 -3.15
C SER A 169 3.87 18.12 -4.60
N GLU A 170 2.63 18.13 -5.08
CA GLU A 170 2.28 18.62 -6.41
C GLU A 170 2.51 20.12 -6.54
N VAL A 171 2.01 20.90 -5.57
CA VAL A 171 2.23 22.36 -5.50
C VAL A 171 3.72 22.68 -5.49
N PHE A 172 4.52 21.98 -4.68
CA PHE A 172 5.96 22.15 -4.64
C PHE A 172 6.62 21.87 -6.00
N SER A 173 6.20 20.82 -6.71
CA SER A 173 6.70 20.51 -8.06
C SER A 173 6.39 21.62 -9.06
N LEU A 174 5.17 22.18 -9.00
CA LEU A 174 4.75 23.30 -9.86
C LEU A 174 5.56 24.56 -9.56
N LEU A 175 5.78 24.90 -8.28
CA LEU A 175 6.61 26.03 -7.88
C LEU A 175 8.06 25.89 -8.36
N LEU A 176 8.63 24.68 -8.32
CA LEU A 176 9.97 24.43 -8.86
C LEU A 176 10.04 24.67 -10.37
N LYS A 177 9.03 24.19 -11.12
CA LYS A 177 8.93 24.44 -12.57
C LYS A 177 8.79 25.93 -12.87
N GLN A 178 7.95 26.64 -12.12
CA GLN A 178 7.77 28.08 -12.26
C GLN A 178 9.07 28.84 -11.96
N LYS A 179 9.76 28.51 -10.86
CA LYS A 179 11.05 29.10 -10.51
C LYS A 179 12.07 28.90 -11.63
N GLN A 180 12.18 27.68 -12.17
CA GLN A 180 13.11 27.37 -13.25
C GLN A 180 12.81 28.19 -14.50
N TYR A 181 11.53 28.26 -14.90
CA TYR A 181 11.10 29.09 -16.02
C TYR A 181 11.44 30.57 -15.83
N LEU A 182 11.14 31.15 -14.66
CA LEU A 182 11.45 32.56 -14.38
C LEU A 182 12.95 32.84 -14.42
N LEU A 183 13.77 31.95 -13.84
CA LEU A 183 15.24 32.09 -13.86
C LEU A 183 15.82 32.02 -15.28
N SER A 184 15.29 31.13 -16.13
CA SER A 184 15.72 31.03 -17.53
C SER A 184 15.35 32.27 -18.36
N ASN A 185 14.37 33.07 -17.94
CA ASN A 185 13.94 34.29 -18.61
C ASN A 185 14.48 35.58 -17.96
N LEU A 186 15.23 35.47 -16.86
CA LEU A 186 15.75 36.61 -16.08
C LEU A 186 17.06 37.17 -16.63
N PHE A 187 17.80 36.37 -17.39
CA PHE A 187 19.06 36.77 -18.03
C PHE A 187 18.89 36.68 -19.54
N ILE A 188 18.85 37.85 -20.20
CA ILE A 188 19.02 38.02 -21.65
C ILE A 188 20.52 38.12 -21.94
#